data_AF-A0A1B9GEU4-F1
#
_entry.id   AF-A0A1B9GEU4-F1
#
_cell.length_a   1.000
_cell.length_b   1.000
_cell.length_c   1.000
_cell.angle_alpha   90.00
_cell.angle_beta   90.00
_cell.angle_gamma   90.00
#
_symmetry.space_group_name_H-M   'P 1'
#
loop_
_entity.id
_entity.type
_entity.pdbx_description
1 polymer ?
#
loop_
_entity_poly.entity_id
_entity_poly.type
_entity_poly.pdbx_seq_one_letter_code
_entity_poly.pdbx_strand_id
1 'polypeptide(L)'
;MLTWPCDHPGCTSRTMLKQGECMSCGKHLCGDHFSDTEHQCLGYDSDEGDIAQWEIDQADVSTSTIADVPFGNVQYRAYVTTKAEGFAAPPLLYECINHFIGGNIMTNEEEFLTECYKKHGRPDLADCVENGRIYQRLSLIGQWNSAFRKIGFREIFEPDLPADFDPPVDEVDWRVYMMERYKDHRGLQELMKKIDWSIGRAKEEAEKWHQEQEEKERRNEAEKEEQYRVQGIDEGDGGQTEEVENNAASDDTITSGDVAGEDSMEKELEKVNIEESRKEATKVEDKGNGVKEDADEEEKEKAEGYSGAT
;
A
#
# COMPACT_ATOMS: atom_id res chain seq x y z
N MET A 1 9.90 -22.76 13.85
CA MET A 1 9.47 -23.03 12.46
C MET A 1 8.36 -24.07 12.54
N LEU A 2 7.13 -23.68 12.17
CA LEU A 2 5.98 -24.61 12.18
C LEU A 2 6.07 -25.51 10.95
N THR A 3 5.82 -26.80 11.14
CA THR A 3 5.90 -27.82 10.08
C THR A 3 4.63 -28.66 10.11
N TRP A 4 4.07 -28.97 8.93
CA TRP A 4 2.85 -29.76 8.79
C TRP A 4 3.19 -31.16 8.28
N PRO A 5 2.52 -32.22 8.75
CA PRO A 5 2.65 -33.55 8.15
C PRO A 5 2.16 -33.52 6.70
N CYS A 6 2.77 -34.33 5.84
CA CYS A 6 2.29 -34.48 4.47
C CYS A 6 0.97 -35.28 4.44
N ASP A 7 -0.01 -34.79 3.70
CA ASP A 7 -1.33 -35.44 3.53
C ASP A 7 -1.29 -36.64 2.57
N HIS A 8 -0.16 -36.90 1.92
CA HIS A 8 -0.01 -38.08 1.07
C HIS A 8 -0.01 -39.37 1.92
N PRO A 9 -0.87 -40.37 1.61
CA PRO A 9 -0.96 -41.61 2.38
C PRO A 9 0.40 -42.29 2.56
N GLY A 10 0.77 -42.54 3.82
CA GLY A 10 2.03 -43.20 4.18
C GLY A 10 3.27 -42.31 4.17
N CYS A 11 3.16 -41.02 3.83
CA CYS A 11 4.26 -40.09 3.92
C CYS A 11 4.48 -39.65 5.38
N THR A 12 5.74 -39.65 5.83
CA THR A 12 6.13 -39.15 7.17
C THR A 12 6.90 -37.84 7.12
N SER A 13 7.14 -37.33 5.90
CA SER A 13 7.81 -36.05 5.68
C SER A 13 6.94 -34.90 6.18
N ARG A 14 7.60 -33.78 6.50
CA ARG A 14 6.94 -32.55 6.91
C ARG A 14 7.20 -31.44 5.91
N THR A 15 6.22 -30.58 5.72
CA THR A 15 6.28 -29.43 4.82
C THR A 15 6.28 -28.10 5.57
N MET A 16 6.86 -27.08 4.95
CA MET A 16 6.81 -25.70 5.46
C MET A 16 5.52 -25.02 4.98
N LEU A 17 4.94 -24.20 5.86
CA LEU A 17 3.60 -23.63 5.76
C LEU A 17 3.26 -22.92 4.43
N LYS A 18 4.26 -22.39 3.71
CA LYS A 18 4.04 -21.64 2.46
C LYS A 18 4.45 -22.38 1.18
N GLN A 19 5.12 -23.53 1.29
CA GLN A 19 5.71 -24.22 0.13
C GLN A 19 5.04 -25.56 -0.18
N GLY A 20 4.13 -26.03 0.68
CA GLY A 20 3.52 -27.34 0.55
C GLY A 20 2.03 -27.35 0.27
N GLU A 21 1.34 -26.23 0.28
CA GLU A 21 -0.11 -26.21 0.10
C GLU A 21 -0.45 -26.20 -1.39
N CYS A 22 -1.07 -27.28 -1.88
CA CYS A 22 -1.58 -27.32 -3.24
C CYS A 22 -2.79 -26.38 -3.35
N MET A 23 -2.69 -25.34 -4.18
CA MET A 23 -3.73 -24.32 -4.33
C MET A 23 -5.06 -24.89 -4.84
N SER A 24 -5.02 -25.99 -5.61
CA SER A 24 -6.22 -26.58 -6.21
C SER A 24 -7.01 -27.46 -5.25
N CYS A 25 -6.37 -28.11 -4.26
CA CYS A 25 -7.05 -29.05 -3.36
C CYS A 25 -6.84 -28.79 -1.85
N GLY A 26 -6.06 -27.77 -1.48
CA GLY A 26 -5.78 -27.39 -0.10
C GLY A 26 -4.95 -28.38 0.72
N LYS A 27 -4.39 -29.43 0.09
CA LYS A 27 -3.58 -30.45 0.77
C LYS A 27 -2.16 -29.95 1.03
N HIS A 28 -1.62 -30.31 2.19
CA HIS A 28 -0.24 -30.05 2.58
C HIS A 28 0.67 -31.19 2.12
N LEU A 29 1.49 -30.94 1.12
CA LEU A 29 2.36 -31.92 0.47
C LEU A 29 3.83 -31.54 0.70
N CYS A 30 4.70 -32.55 0.88
CA CYS A 30 6.14 -32.32 0.87
C CYS A 30 6.64 -32.17 -0.56
N GLY A 31 7.88 -31.71 -0.76
CA GLY A 31 8.47 -31.52 -2.10
C GLY A 31 8.37 -32.76 -3.00
N ASP A 32 8.47 -33.96 -2.43
CA ASP A 32 8.36 -35.22 -3.18
C ASP A 32 6.93 -35.53 -3.67
N HIS A 33 5.89 -35.01 -3.00
CA HIS A 33 4.49 -35.29 -3.31
C HIS A 33 3.73 -34.06 -3.84
N PHE A 34 4.41 -32.92 -4.00
CA PHE A 34 3.78 -31.68 -4.44
C PHE A 34 3.48 -31.67 -5.94
N SER A 35 4.16 -32.49 -6.75
CA SER A 35 3.89 -32.57 -8.18
C SER A 35 2.52 -33.20 -8.48
N ASP A 36 1.88 -32.74 -9.56
CA ASP A 36 0.57 -33.23 -10.02
C ASP A 36 0.57 -34.72 -10.39
N THR A 37 1.74 -35.32 -10.57
CA THR A 37 1.90 -36.74 -10.85
C THR A 37 1.80 -37.61 -9.59
N GLU A 38 2.23 -37.07 -8.45
CA GLU A 38 2.40 -37.81 -7.20
C GLU A 38 1.22 -37.62 -6.26
N HIS A 39 0.43 -36.57 -6.45
CA HIS A 39 -0.89 -36.47 -5.84
C HIS A 39 -1.94 -36.36 -6.93
N GLN A 40 -2.99 -37.18 -6.82
CA GLN A 40 -4.14 -37.09 -7.71
C GLN A 40 -4.93 -35.84 -7.32
N CYS A 41 -4.40 -34.69 -7.69
CA CYS A 41 -5.12 -33.44 -7.67
C CYS A 41 -6.30 -33.63 -8.61
N LEU A 42 -7.52 -33.41 -8.13
CA LEU A 42 -8.68 -33.26 -9.01
C LEU A 42 -8.57 -31.89 -9.67
N GLY A 43 -7.44 -31.66 -10.36
CA GLY A 43 -7.19 -30.47 -11.15
C GLY A 43 -8.24 -30.48 -12.25
N TYR A 44 -9.35 -29.82 -11.96
CA TYR A 44 -10.17 -29.28 -13.02
C TYR A 44 -9.26 -28.30 -13.77
N ASP A 45 -9.22 -28.42 -15.10
CA ASP A 45 -8.65 -27.36 -15.94
C ASP A 45 -9.26 -26.03 -15.47
N SER A 46 -8.50 -24.94 -15.40
CA SER A 46 -8.88 -23.70 -14.68
C SER A 46 -10.31 -23.24 -14.96
N ASP A 47 -10.77 -23.48 -16.18
CA ASP A 47 -12.07 -23.05 -16.68
C ASP A 47 -13.22 -23.97 -16.20
N GLU A 48 -12.96 -25.26 -15.96
CA GLU A 48 -13.93 -26.20 -15.37
C GLU A 48 -13.95 -26.10 -13.83
N GLY A 49 -12.83 -25.71 -13.22
CA GLY A 49 -12.71 -25.51 -11.78
C GLY A 49 -13.57 -24.36 -11.28
N ASP A 50 -13.57 -23.24 -12.01
CA ASP A 50 -14.39 -22.07 -11.68
C ASP A 50 -15.90 -22.37 -11.86
N ILE A 51 -16.26 -23.15 -12.88
CA ILE A 51 -17.66 -23.57 -13.11
C ILE A 51 -18.12 -24.53 -12.02
N ALA A 52 -17.31 -25.54 -11.66
CA ALA A 52 -17.65 -26.48 -10.62
C ALA A 52 -17.74 -25.81 -9.23
N GLN A 53 -16.84 -24.87 -8.93
CA GLN A 53 -16.88 -24.09 -7.70
C GLN A 53 -18.14 -23.22 -7.64
N TRP A 54 -18.52 -22.57 -8.74
CA TRP A 54 -19.74 -21.76 -8.82
C TRP A 54 -21.03 -22.59 -8.70
N GLU A 55 -21.06 -23.81 -9.27
CA GLU A 55 -22.19 -24.73 -9.13
C GLU A 55 -22.30 -25.29 -7.69
N ILE A 56 -21.19 -25.56 -7.02
CA ILE A 56 -21.14 -25.94 -5.61
C ILE A 56 -21.64 -24.78 -4.74
N ASP A 57 -21.15 -23.56 -4.98
CA ASP A 57 -21.55 -22.35 -4.25
C ASP A 57 -23.04 -22.04 -4.44
N GLN A 58 -23.63 -22.31 -5.61
CA GLN A 58 -25.07 -22.19 -5.83
C GLN A 58 -25.89 -23.29 -5.15
N ALA A 59 -25.40 -24.53 -5.13
CA ALA A 59 -26.09 -25.65 -4.50
C ALA A 59 -26.13 -25.51 -2.96
N ASP A 60 -25.08 -24.93 -2.36
CA ASP A 60 -24.95 -24.80 -0.91
C ASP A 60 -25.76 -23.64 -0.30
N VAL A 61 -26.11 -22.60 -1.07
CA VAL A 61 -26.97 -21.50 -0.56
C VAL A 61 -28.40 -21.95 -0.26
N SER A 62 -28.84 -23.10 -0.77
CA SER A 62 -30.24 -23.52 -0.72
C SER A 62 -30.59 -24.53 0.38
N THR A 63 -29.65 -25.34 0.89
CA THR A 63 -30.05 -26.45 1.79
C THR A 63 -29.11 -26.86 2.93
N SER A 64 -27.89 -26.32 3.05
CA SER A 64 -26.97 -26.76 4.11
C SER A 64 -27.09 -25.92 5.39
N THR A 65 -27.51 -26.58 6.47
CA THR A 65 -27.25 -26.10 7.83
C THR A 65 -25.74 -25.93 8.00
N ILE A 66 -25.33 -24.77 8.50
CA ILE A 66 -23.95 -24.24 8.72
C ILE A 66 -22.93 -25.23 9.35
N ALA A 67 -23.34 -26.42 9.79
CA ALA A 67 -22.50 -27.36 10.53
C ALA A 67 -21.51 -28.18 9.67
N ASP A 68 -21.72 -28.35 8.36
CA ASP A 68 -21.02 -29.42 7.60
C ASP A 68 -20.19 -28.95 6.40
N VAL A 69 -20.02 -27.65 6.17
CA VAL A 69 -19.13 -27.19 5.08
C VAL A 69 -17.68 -27.41 5.51
N PRO A 70 -16.89 -28.23 4.79
CA PRO A 70 -15.47 -28.41 5.04
C PRO A 70 -14.73 -27.20 4.47
N PHE A 71 -14.97 -26.02 5.07
CA PHE A 71 -14.06 -24.90 4.91
C PHE A 71 -12.71 -25.40 5.41
N GLY A 72 -11.79 -25.67 4.48
CA GLY A 72 -10.38 -25.94 4.79
C GLY A 72 -9.97 -24.93 5.84
N ASN A 73 -9.41 -25.42 6.96
CA ASN A 73 -9.31 -24.73 8.24
C ASN A 73 -8.72 -23.30 8.16
N VAL A 74 -9.47 -22.34 7.64
CA VAL A 74 -9.31 -20.92 7.89
C VAL A 74 -9.82 -20.79 9.30
N GLN A 75 -8.93 -21.15 10.23
CA GLN A 75 -9.12 -20.90 11.64
C GLN A 75 -9.10 -19.39 11.78
N TYR A 76 -10.24 -18.74 11.52
CA TYR A 76 -10.54 -17.40 11.97
C TYR A 76 -10.39 -17.46 13.47
N ARG A 77 -9.17 -17.22 13.94
CA ARG A 77 -8.91 -17.07 15.36
C ARG A 77 -9.74 -15.87 15.75
N ALA A 78 -10.84 -16.12 16.45
CA ALA A 78 -11.54 -15.06 17.15
C ALA A 78 -10.52 -14.45 18.11
N TYR A 79 -9.96 -13.31 17.72
CA TYR A 79 -9.08 -12.53 18.58
C TYR A 79 -9.90 -11.37 19.13
N VAL A 80 -9.70 -11.10 20.42
CA VAL A 80 -10.33 -9.95 21.05
C VAL A 80 -9.53 -8.73 20.60
N THR A 81 -10.23 -7.75 20.05
CA THR A 81 -9.61 -6.49 19.61
C THR A 81 -10.40 -5.29 20.09
N THR A 82 -9.84 -4.09 19.89
CA THR A 82 -10.51 -2.84 20.20
C THR A 82 -11.67 -2.60 19.24
N LYS A 83 -12.64 -1.77 19.64
CA LYS A 83 -13.75 -1.39 18.77
C LYS A 83 -13.25 -0.72 17.48
N ALA A 84 -12.28 0.19 17.59
CA ALA A 84 -11.77 0.94 16.45
C ALA A 84 -11.06 0.02 15.44
N GLU A 85 -10.30 -0.96 15.91
CA GLU A 85 -9.68 -1.96 15.03
C GLU A 85 -10.72 -2.92 14.43
N GLY A 86 -11.65 -3.44 15.23
CA GLY A 86 -12.64 -4.42 14.77
C GLY A 86 -13.70 -3.85 13.81
N PHE A 87 -13.86 -2.53 13.77
CA PHE A 87 -14.76 -1.82 12.86
C PHE A 87 -14.03 -0.88 11.89
N ALA A 88 -12.69 -0.98 11.78
CA ALA A 88 -11.98 -0.39 10.66
C ALA A 88 -12.48 -1.02 9.35
N ALA A 89 -12.37 -0.29 8.23
CA ALA A 89 -12.82 -0.84 6.95
C ALA A 89 -12.07 -2.14 6.62
N PRO A 90 -12.78 -3.17 6.12
CA PRO A 90 -12.15 -4.45 5.76
C PRO A 90 -11.26 -4.31 4.51
N PRO A 91 -10.26 -5.20 4.33
CA PRO A 91 -9.30 -5.17 3.22
C PRO A 91 -9.90 -4.90 1.84
N LEU A 92 -11.02 -5.54 1.52
CA LEU A 92 -11.73 -5.38 0.24
C LEU A 92 -12.07 -3.92 -0.12
N LEU A 93 -12.24 -3.04 0.87
CA LEU A 93 -12.64 -1.66 0.62
C LEU A 93 -11.43 -0.70 0.49
N TYR A 94 -10.22 -1.12 0.88
CA TYR A 94 -9.07 -0.23 0.91
C TYR A 94 -7.81 -0.75 0.23
N GLU A 95 -7.73 -2.04 -0.11
CA GLU A 95 -6.58 -2.64 -0.80
C GLU A 95 -6.57 -2.23 -2.29
N CYS A 96 -6.29 -0.95 -2.54
CA CYS A 96 -6.11 -0.38 -3.88
C CYS A 96 -4.64 0.04 -4.09
N ILE A 97 -4.28 0.35 -5.35
CA ILE A 97 -2.92 0.79 -5.71
C ILE A 97 -2.48 1.97 -4.83
N ASN A 98 -3.37 2.92 -4.55
CA ASN A 98 -3.09 4.07 -3.69
C ASN A 98 -2.64 3.65 -2.29
N HIS A 99 -3.27 2.63 -1.71
CA HIS A 99 -2.87 2.10 -0.40
C HIS A 99 -1.46 1.49 -0.44
N PHE A 100 -1.13 0.72 -1.49
CA PHE A 100 0.19 0.09 -1.65
C PHE A 100 1.32 1.13 -1.85
N ILE A 101 1.06 2.17 -2.65
CA ILE A 101 2.02 3.26 -2.87
C ILE A 101 2.12 4.22 -1.67
N GLY A 102 1.45 3.92 -0.55
CA GLY A 102 1.56 4.66 0.71
C GLY A 102 0.52 5.75 0.89
N GLY A 103 -0.41 5.95 -0.04
CA GLY A 103 -1.52 6.87 0.12
C GLY A 103 -2.44 6.50 1.28
N ASN A 104 -2.80 7.48 2.10
CA ASN A 104 -3.68 7.29 3.26
C ASN A 104 -5.10 7.84 3.06
N ILE A 105 -5.39 8.37 1.87
CA ILE A 105 -6.70 8.89 1.46
C ILE A 105 -7.75 7.78 1.54
N MET A 106 -8.96 8.10 2.02
CA MET A 106 -10.10 7.18 2.01
C MET A 106 -10.52 6.84 0.57
N THR A 107 -10.87 5.59 0.34
CA THR A 107 -11.50 5.18 -0.93
C THR A 107 -12.98 5.53 -0.95
N ASN A 108 -13.58 5.55 -2.14
CA ASN A 108 -15.03 5.75 -2.29
C ASN A 108 -15.84 4.68 -1.56
N GLU A 109 -15.32 3.45 -1.49
CA GLU A 109 -15.93 2.33 -0.81
C GLU A 109 -15.92 2.51 0.72
N GLU A 110 -14.83 3.04 1.28
CA GLU A 110 -14.73 3.42 2.69
C GLU A 110 -15.69 4.58 3.03
N GLU A 111 -15.78 5.58 2.15
CA GLU A 111 -16.74 6.69 2.28
C GLU A 111 -18.18 6.16 2.28
N PHE A 112 -18.53 5.27 1.34
CA PHE A 112 -19.84 4.67 1.26
C PHE A 112 -20.21 3.86 2.52
N LEU A 113 -19.26 3.09 3.07
CA LEU A 113 -19.46 2.34 4.32
C LEU A 113 -19.72 3.29 5.49
N THR A 114 -18.94 4.37 5.57
CA THR A 114 -19.07 5.43 6.57
C THR A 114 -20.46 6.08 6.53
N GLU A 115 -20.95 6.44 5.34
CA GLU A 115 -22.29 6.98 5.15
C GLU A 115 -23.39 6.00 5.55
N CYS A 116 -23.22 4.72 5.22
CA CYS A 116 -24.15 3.67 5.64
C CYS A 116 -24.26 3.59 7.16
N TYR A 117 -23.15 3.63 7.89
CA TYR A 117 -23.17 3.64 9.36
C TYR A 117 -23.87 4.88 9.93
N LYS A 118 -23.58 6.07 9.39
CA LYS A 118 -24.25 7.32 9.80
C LYS A 118 -25.77 7.25 9.57
N LYS A 119 -26.21 6.79 8.39
CA LYS A 119 -27.63 6.64 8.02
C LYS A 119 -28.39 5.68 8.96
N HIS A 120 -27.73 4.66 9.47
CA HIS A 120 -28.33 3.70 10.41
C HIS A 120 -28.19 4.11 11.89
N GLY A 121 -27.82 5.36 12.17
CA GLY A 121 -27.71 5.87 13.54
C GLY A 121 -26.51 5.31 14.29
N ARG A 122 -25.45 4.92 13.58
CA ARG A 122 -24.18 4.38 14.12
C ARG A 122 -22.98 5.25 13.75
N PRO A 123 -22.98 6.58 14.03
CA PRO A 123 -21.83 7.44 13.73
C PRO A 123 -20.57 7.00 14.47
N ASP A 124 -20.72 6.29 15.58
CA ASP A 124 -19.65 5.71 16.38
C ASP A 124 -18.88 4.59 15.67
N LEU A 125 -19.46 3.97 14.63
CA LEU A 125 -18.80 3.00 13.75
C LEU A 125 -18.23 3.67 12.51
N ALA A 126 -18.92 4.69 11.99
CA ALA A 126 -18.40 5.53 10.92
C ALA A 126 -17.04 6.15 11.29
N ASP A 127 -16.93 6.65 12.52
CA ASP A 127 -15.68 7.17 13.10
C ASP A 127 -14.56 6.11 13.17
N CYS A 128 -14.91 4.83 13.40
CA CYS A 128 -13.94 3.73 13.38
C CYS A 128 -13.40 3.46 11.97
N VAL A 129 -14.22 3.66 10.93
CA VAL A 129 -13.80 3.54 9.52
C VAL A 129 -12.94 4.73 9.13
N GLU A 130 -13.40 5.95 9.39
CA GLU A 130 -12.70 7.20 9.06
C GLU A 130 -11.31 7.28 9.69
N ASN A 131 -11.18 6.87 10.96
CA ASN A 131 -9.91 6.84 11.68
C ASN A 131 -9.24 5.45 11.66
N GLY A 132 -9.77 4.52 10.86
CA GLY A 132 -9.35 3.12 10.81
C GLY A 132 -8.00 2.88 10.15
N ARG A 133 -7.50 3.87 9.39
CA ARG A 133 -6.27 3.74 8.58
C ARG A 133 -5.05 3.35 9.40
N ILE A 134 -4.95 3.80 10.65
CA ILE A 134 -3.89 3.40 11.57
C ILE A 134 -3.86 1.89 11.78
N TYR A 135 -5.02 1.26 12.01
CA TYR A 135 -5.11 -0.18 12.26
C TYR A 135 -4.79 -0.99 11.00
N GLN A 136 -5.23 -0.52 9.84
CA GLN A 136 -4.92 -1.14 8.57
C GLN A 136 -3.41 -1.11 8.30
N ARG A 137 -2.74 0.02 8.55
CA ARG A 137 -1.27 0.13 8.47
C ARG A 137 -0.57 -0.75 9.51
N LEU A 138 -1.04 -0.75 10.76
CA LEU A 138 -0.49 -1.60 11.83
C LEU A 138 -0.56 -3.09 11.47
N SER A 139 -1.61 -3.54 10.77
CA SER A 139 -1.75 -4.93 10.32
C SER A 139 -0.67 -5.37 9.32
N LEU A 140 -0.06 -4.41 8.64
CA LEU A 140 1.01 -4.60 7.66
C LEU A 140 2.41 -4.37 8.24
N ILE A 141 2.53 -3.95 9.50
CA ILE A 141 3.84 -3.77 10.14
C ILE A 141 4.60 -5.09 10.15
N GLY A 142 5.86 -5.03 9.72
CA GLY A 142 6.72 -6.21 9.59
C GLY A 142 6.57 -6.94 8.25
N GLN A 143 5.63 -6.54 7.39
CA GLN A 143 5.59 -6.97 6.00
C GLN A 143 6.55 -6.09 5.18
N TRP A 144 7.80 -6.51 5.10
CA TRP A 144 8.86 -5.79 4.38
C TRP A 144 8.85 -6.08 2.87
N ASN A 145 7.65 -6.11 2.26
CA ASN A 145 7.54 -6.23 0.82
C ASN A 145 7.82 -4.85 0.19
N SER A 146 8.67 -4.82 -0.85
CA SER A 146 8.98 -3.60 -1.61
C SER A 146 7.76 -2.96 -2.26
N ALA A 147 6.66 -3.71 -2.42
CA ALA A 147 5.39 -3.19 -2.90
C ALA A 147 4.76 -2.13 -1.96
N PHE A 148 5.12 -2.11 -0.67
CA PHE A 148 4.59 -1.14 0.27
C PHE A 148 5.55 0.03 0.47
N ARG A 149 5.15 1.24 0.06
CA ARG A 149 5.94 2.43 0.35
C ARG A 149 5.86 2.77 1.85
N LYS A 150 7.01 2.92 2.48
CA LYS A 150 7.13 3.17 3.93
C LYS A 150 6.54 4.50 4.37
N ILE A 151 6.44 5.48 3.45
CA ILE A 151 5.88 6.80 3.75
C ILE A 151 4.45 6.71 4.31
N GLY A 152 3.62 5.81 3.76
CA GLY A 152 2.23 5.66 4.20
C GLY A 152 2.08 5.16 5.63
N PHE A 153 3.08 4.46 6.17
CA PHE A 153 3.10 4.06 7.58
C PHE A 153 3.47 5.21 8.51
N ARG A 154 4.09 6.30 8.02
CA ARG A 154 4.57 7.42 8.84
C ARG A 154 3.52 8.50 8.99
N GLU A 155 2.92 8.90 7.86
CA GLU A 155 1.92 9.98 7.80
C GLU A 155 0.77 9.76 8.79
N ILE A 156 0.37 8.50 8.98
CA ILE A 156 -0.72 8.16 9.90
C ILE A 156 -0.43 8.46 11.37
N PHE A 157 0.85 8.69 11.73
CA PHE A 157 1.28 9.08 13.06
C PHE A 157 1.66 10.56 13.17
N GLU A 158 1.50 11.37 12.11
CA GLU A 158 1.90 12.79 12.09
C GLU A 158 1.55 13.60 13.35
N PRO A 159 0.33 13.49 13.91
CA PRO A 159 -0.02 14.21 15.13
C PRO A 159 0.85 13.86 16.34
N ASP A 160 1.41 12.65 16.37
CA ASP A 160 2.23 12.11 17.46
C ASP A 160 3.74 12.12 17.15
N LEU A 161 4.13 12.52 15.94
CA LEU A 161 5.54 12.56 15.55
C LEU A 161 6.26 13.75 16.22
N PRO A 162 7.51 13.57 16.69
CA PRO A 162 8.32 14.69 17.16
C PRO A 162 8.49 15.74 16.05
N ALA A 163 8.46 17.03 16.41
CA ALA A 163 8.57 18.13 15.44
C ALA A 163 9.90 18.14 14.65
N ASP A 164 10.94 17.48 15.15
CA ASP A 164 12.24 17.33 14.50
C ASP A 164 12.39 15.99 13.74
N PHE A 165 11.29 15.24 13.61
CA PHE A 165 11.26 13.97 12.91
C PHE A 165 11.00 14.17 11.42
N ASP A 166 12.08 14.42 10.68
CA ASP A 166 12.09 14.58 9.22
C ASP A 166 12.92 13.48 8.55
N PRO A 167 12.36 12.28 8.36
CA PRO A 167 13.06 11.17 7.76
C PRO A 167 13.13 11.29 6.23
N PRO A 168 14.25 10.91 5.60
CA PRO A 168 14.35 10.88 4.14
C PRO A 168 13.34 9.90 3.51
N VAL A 169 13.09 10.09 2.22
CA VAL A 169 12.17 9.28 1.41
C VAL A 169 12.75 7.90 1.17
N ASP A 170 14.03 7.84 0.78
CA ASP A 170 14.69 6.59 0.41
C ASP A 170 15.04 5.73 1.61
N GLU A 171 14.86 4.41 1.46
CA GLU A 171 15.08 3.45 2.54
C GLU A 171 16.54 3.41 3.02
N VAL A 172 17.49 3.57 2.09
CA VAL A 172 18.92 3.54 2.40
C VAL A 172 19.32 4.72 3.29
N ASP A 173 18.81 5.91 2.97
CA ASP A 173 19.05 7.12 3.76
C ASP A 173 18.27 7.07 5.08
N TRP A 174 17.08 6.47 5.06
CA TRP A 174 16.27 6.32 6.28
C TRP A 174 17.02 5.51 7.34
N ARG A 175 17.72 4.46 6.92
CA ARG A 175 18.58 3.68 7.82
C ARG A 175 19.68 4.55 8.44
N VAL A 176 20.38 5.35 7.62
CA VAL A 176 21.42 6.26 8.09
C VAL A 176 20.84 7.28 9.07
N TYR A 177 19.73 7.92 8.70
CA TYR A 177 19.01 8.89 9.52
C TYR A 177 18.64 8.32 10.90
N MET A 178 18.00 7.14 10.94
CA MET A 178 17.60 6.51 12.20
C MET A 178 18.81 6.11 13.05
N MET A 179 19.88 5.64 12.42
CA MET A 179 21.11 5.30 13.15
C MET A 179 21.81 6.53 13.74
N GLU A 180 21.81 7.66 13.04
CA GLU A 180 22.38 8.91 13.53
C GLU A 180 21.52 9.54 14.63
N ARG A 181 20.21 9.60 14.42
CA ARG A 181 19.25 10.16 15.38
C ARG A 181 19.31 9.44 16.73
N TYR A 182 19.46 8.12 16.70
CA TYR A 182 19.49 7.27 17.90
C TYR A 182 20.89 6.77 18.25
N LYS A 183 21.97 7.40 17.75
CA LYS A 183 23.36 6.94 17.94
C LYS A 183 23.78 6.78 19.42
N ASP A 184 23.18 7.56 20.31
CA ASP A 184 23.45 7.55 21.74
C ASP A 184 22.53 6.57 22.51
N HIS A 185 21.56 5.94 21.82
CA HIS A 185 20.65 4.97 22.42
C HIS A 185 21.36 3.63 22.67
N ARG A 186 21.46 3.26 23.95
CA ARG A 186 22.16 2.04 24.38
C ARG A 186 21.72 0.77 23.66
N GLY A 187 20.40 0.56 23.49
CA GLY A 187 19.88 -0.63 22.83
C GLY A 187 20.27 -0.71 21.35
N LEU A 188 20.41 0.43 20.67
CA LEU A 188 20.85 0.47 19.28
C LEU A 188 22.35 0.15 19.20
N GLN A 189 23.17 0.72 20.09
CA GLN A 189 24.61 0.44 20.15
C GLN A 189 24.90 -1.05 20.41
N GLU A 190 24.17 -1.68 21.33
CA GLU A 190 24.27 -3.11 21.62
C GLU A 190 23.87 -3.96 20.41
N LEU A 191 22.79 -3.58 19.71
CA LEU A 191 22.35 -4.26 18.49
C LEU A 191 23.39 -4.13 17.38
N MET A 192 23.83 -2.91 17.06
CA MET A 192 24.84 -2.62 16.04
C MET A 192 26.13 -3.41 16.27
N LYS A 193 26.61 -3.46 17.52
CA LYS A 193 27.78 -4.26 17.90
C LYS A 193 27.53 -5.76 17.71
N LYS A 194 26.32 -6.26 18.01
CA LYS A 194 25.97 -7.67 17.88
C LYS A 194 25.94 -8.14 16.42
N ILE A 195 25.46 -7.29 15.50
CA ILE A 195 25.34 -7.62 14.07
C ILE A 195 26.50 -7.12 13.21
N ASP A 196 27.55 -6.57 13.83
CA ASP A 196 28.71 -5.96 13.17
C ASP A 196 28.31 -4.92 12.11
N TRP A 197 27.38 -4.05 12.48
CA TRP A 197 26.82 -3.03 11.61
C TRP A 197 27.16 -1.63 12.13
N SER A 198 27.83 -0.81 11.31
CA SER A 198 28.29 0.53 11.69
C SER A 198 27.57 1.63 10.89
N ILE A 199 27.52 2.85 11.44
CA ILE A 199 26.97 4.02 10.72
C ILE A 199 27.78 4.29 9.45
N GLY A 200 29.11 4.13 9.52
CA GLY A 200 30.00 4.33 8.36
C GLY A 200 29.65 3.39 7.20
N ARG A 201 29.43 2.10 7.49
CA ARG A 201 28.98 1.12 6.49
C ARG A 201 27.61 1.50 5.91
N ALA A 202 26.66 1.92 6.75
CA ALA A 202 25.34 2.32 6.27
C ALA A 202 25.42 3.53 5.31
N LYS A 203 26.29 4.50 5.60
CA LYS A 203 26.55 5.65 4.72
C LYS A 203 27.18 5.24 3.39
N GLU A 204 28.17 4.35 3.42
CA GLU A 204 28.82 3.83 2.21
C GLU A 204 27.82 3.06 1.32
N GLU A 205 26.95 2.23 1.93
CA GLU A 205 25.88 1.54 1.20
C GLU A 205 24.86 2.51 0.59
N ALA A 206 24.48 3.58 1.30
CA ALA A 206 23.59 4.62 0.78
C ALA A 206 24.23 5.39 -0.37
N GLU A 207 25.50 5.81 -0.23
CA GLU A 207 26.24 6.50 -1.29
C GLU A 207 26.36 5.63 -2.56
N LYS A 208 26.69 4.35 -2.40
CA LYS A 208 26.76 3.40 -3.53
C LYS A 208 25.40 3.25 -4.22
N TRP A 209 24.32 3.18 -3.46
CA TRP A 209 22.97 3.09 -4.02
C TRP A 209 22.60 4.33 -4.84
N HIS A 210 22.93 5.53 -4.34
CA HIS A 210 22.71 6.79 -5.08
C HIS A 210 23.49 6.83 -6.38
N GLN A 211 24.78 6.43 -6.36
CA GLN A 211 25.59 6.33 -7.58
C GLN A 211 25.00 5.36 -8.60
N GLU A 212 24.46 4.21 -8.14
CA GLU A 212 23.80 3.24 -9.00
C GLU A 212 22.48 3.77 -9.60
N GLN A 213 21.68 4.53 -8.83
CA GLN A 213 20.47 5.18 -9.36
C GLN A 213 20.81 6.25 -10.39
N GLU A 214 21.78 7.12 -10.12
CA GLU A 214 22.24 8.13 -11.07
C GLU A 214 22.77 7.50 -12.38
N GLU A 215 23.50 6.38 -12.30
CA GLU A 215 23.94 5.65 -13.49
C GLU A 215 22.75 5.05 -14.27
N LYS A 216 21.78 4.46 -13.55
CA LYS A 216 20.58 3.89 -14.16
C LYS A 216 19.74 4.95 -14.85
N GLU A 217 19.55 6.11 -14.23
CA GLU A 217 18.83 7.24 -14.82
C GLU A 217 19.50 7.74 -16.10
N ARG A 218 20.83 7.95 -16.06
CA ARG A 218 21.59 8.33 -17.27
C ARG A 218 21.48 7.29 -18.38
N ARG A 219 21.49 6.00 -18.05
CA ARG A 219 21.30 4.92 -19.04
C ARG A 219 19.90 4.97 -19.65
N ASN A 220 18.86 5.11 -18.81
CA ASN A 220 17.48 5.19 -19.27
C ASN A 220 17.25 6.43 -20.16
N GLU A 221 17.86 7.56 -19.83
CA GLU A 221 17.80 8.79 -20.62
C GLU A 221 18.48 8.60 -21.99
N ALA A 222 19.68 8.02 -22.02
CA ALA A 222 20.39 7.71 -23.26
C ALA A 222 19.62 6.70 -24.15
N GLU A 223 18.99 5.68 -23.55
CA GLU A 223 18.14 4.72 -24.27
C GLU A 223 16.89 5.41 -24.85
N LYS A 224 16.29 6.34 -24.11
CA LYS A 224 15.15 7.14 -24.58
C LYS A 224 15.54 8.06 -25.74
N GLU A 225 16.68 8.73 -25.66
CA GLU A 225 17.23 9.55 -26.75
C GLU A 225 17.51 8.71 -28.01
N GLU A 226 18.11 7.51 -27.84
CA GLU A 226 18.33 6.58 -28.95
C GLU A 226 17.01 6.13 -29.58
N GLN A 227 16.00 5.83 -28.76
CA GLN A 227 14.67 5.44 -29.23
C GLN A 227 14.03 6.54 -30.07
N TYR A 228 14.11 7.81 -29.65
CA TYR A 228 13.64 8.95 -30.44
C TYR A 228 14.40 9.09 -31.76
N ARG A 229 15.72 8.89 -31.74
CA ARG A 229 16.55 8.93 -32.94
C ARG A 229 16.18 7.85 -33.96
N VAL A 230 15.91 6.62 -33.49
CA VAL A 230 15.54 5.49 -34.36
C VAL A 230 14.14 5.64 -34.95
N GLN A 231 13.19 6.23 -34.20
CA GLN A 231 11.82 6.44 -34.67
C GLN A 231 11.71 7.48 -35.80
N GLY A 232 12.80 8.18 -36.14
CA GLY A 232 12.83 9.06 -37.31
C GLY A 232 11.80 10.20 -37.23
N ILE A 233 11.40 10.58 -36.03
CA ILE A 233 10.67 11.84 -35.79
C ILE A 233 11.72 12.93 -35.97
N ASP A 234 12.07 13.20 -37.22
CA ASP A 234 12.75 14.43 -37.58
C ASP A 234 11.74 15.53 -37.23
N GLU A 235 12.00 16.27 -36.15
CA GLU A 235 11.27 17.51 -35.80
C GLU A 235 11.42 18.60 -36.90
N GLY A 236 12.06 18.26 -38.02
CA GLY A 236 12.19 19.07 -39.22
C GLY A 236 11.06 18.83 -40.22
N ASP A 237 9.91 19.45 -39.98
CA ASP A 237 9.46 20.54 -40.85
C ASP A 237 8.35 21.27 -40.11
N GLY A 238 8.54 22.58 -39.91
CA GLY A 238 7.54 23.49 -39.38
C GLY A 238 6.40 23.65 -40.38
N GLY A 239 5.67 22.56 -40.64
CA GLY A 239 4.41 22.54 -41.33
C GLY A 239 3.49 23.47 -40.58
N GLN A 240 3.22 24.60 -41.22
CA GLN A 240 2.25 25.60 -40.78
C GLN A 240 1.05 24.89 -40.19
N THR A 241 0.79 25.10 -38.92
CA THR A 241 -0.50 24.79 -38.31
C THR A 241 -1.52 25.64 -39.05
N GLU A 242 -2.04 25.14 -40.17
CA GLU A 242 -3.29 25.62 -40.71
C GLU A 242 -4.31 25.45 -39.58
N GLU A 243 -4.88 26.59 -39.17
CA GLU A 243 -6.04 26.66 -38.30
C GLU A 243 -7.17 25.86 -38.96
N VAL A 244 -7.21 24.55 -38.70
CA VAL A 244 -8.36 23.74 -39.05
C VAL A 244 -9.43 24.02 -38.00
N GLU A 245 -10.20 25.08 -38.24
CA GLU A 245 -11.52 25.29 -37.67
C GLU A 245 -12.42 24.12 -38.07
N ASN A 246 -12.37 23.01 -37.34
CA ASN A 246 -13.33 21.92 -37.51
C ASN A 246 -14.37 21.94 -36.39
N ASN A 247 -15.54 22.39 -36.84
CA ASN A 247 -16.84 22.28 -36.22
C ASN A 247 -17.07 20.91 -35.56
N ALA A 248 -17.60 20.97 -34.35
CA ALA A 248 -18.19 19.87 -33.63
C ALA A 248 -19.35 19.25 -34.44
N ALA A 249 -19.19 18.00 -34.85
CA ALA A 249 -20.31 17.10 -35.11
C ALA A 249 -19.93 15.69 -34.66
N SER A 250 -20.75 15.21 -33.73
CA SER A 250 -20.82 13.90 -33.10
C SER A 250 -20.72 12.71 -34.06
N ASP A 251 -19.91 11.72 -33.73
CA ASP A 251 -20.26 10.32 -34.02
C ASP A 251 -19.56 9.36 -33.04
N ASP A 252 -20.38 8.52 -32.40
CA ASP A 252 -19.99 7.52 -31.42
C ASP A 252 -19.57 6.24 -32.15
N THR A 253 -18.29 5.86 -32.07
CA THR A 253 -17.92 4.46 -32.30
C THR A 253 -16.66 4.09 -31.51
N ILE A 254 -16.87 3.31 -30.45
CA ILE A 254 -15.82 2.73 -29.62
C ILE A 254 -15.36 1.42 -30.29
N THR A 255 -14.14 1.41 -30.81
CA THR A 255 -13.43 0.17 -31.15
C THR A 255 -12.33 -0.07 -30.13
N SER A 256 -12.51 -1.14 -29.36
CA SER A 256 -11.54 -1.72 -28.43
C SER A 256 -10.34 -2.29 -29.16
N GLY A 257 -9.13 -1.84 -28.84
CA GLY A 257 -7.88 -2.36 -29.37
C GLY A 257 -6.68 -2.09 -28.46
N ASP A 258 -6.00 -3.18 -28.13
CA ASP A 258 -4.59 -3.34 -27.79
C ASP A 258 -4.10 -2.98 -26.36
N VAL A 259 -3.76 -4.07 -25.65
CA VAL A 259 -3.09 -4.11 -24.36
C VAL A 259 -1.60 -3.84 -24.56
N ALA A 260 -1.16 -2.63 -24.21
CA ALA A 260 0.25 -2.27 -24.11
C ALA A 260 0.69 -2.23 -22.63
N GLY A 261 1.61 -3.14 -22.30
CA GLY A 261 2.71 -3.01 -21.33
C GLY A 261 2.42 -2.46 -19.92
N GLU A 262 2.52 -3.34 -18.92
CA GLU A 262 2.49 -3.02 -17.49
C GLU A 262 3.48 -1.89 -17.09
N ASP A 263 4.62 -1.76 -17.79
CA ASP A 263 5.62 -0.69 -17.59
C ASP A 263 5.12 0.72 -17.97
N SER A 264 4.06 0.83 -18.78
CA SER A 264 3.47 2.12 -19.15
C SER A 264 2.55 2.65 -18.05
N MET A 265 1.91 1.75 -17.29
CA MET A 265 0.96 2.12 -16.25
C MET A 265 1.68 2.71 -15.03
N GLU A 266 2.84 2.17 -14.66
CA GLU A 266 3.63 2.69 -13.53
C GLU A 266 4.14 4.11 -13.79
N LYS A 267 4.54 4.43 -15.02
CA LYS A 267 4.97 5.79 -15.43
C LYS A 267 3.83 6.79 -15.54
N GLU A 268 2.64 6.35 -15.95
CA GLU A 268 1.45 7.23 -15.99
C GLU A 268 0.97 7.53 -14.56
N LEU A 269 0.97 6.55 -13.66
CA LEU A 269 0.61 6.73 -12.24
C LEU A 269 1.57 7.66 -11.51
N GLU A 270 2.87 7.58 -11.77
CA GLU A 270 3.87 8.48 -11.16
C GLU A 270 3.67 9.94 -11.61
N LYS A 271 3.28 10.18 -12.88
CA LYS A 271 2.95 11.54 -13.36
C LYS A 271 1.68 12.10 -12.71
N VAL A 272 0.63 11.30 -12.56
CA VAL A 272 -0.64 11.73 -11.94
C VAL A 272 -0.40 12.15 -10.49
N ASN A 273 0.40 11.37 -9.75
CA ASN A 273 0.69 11.64 -8.34
C ASN A 273 1.53 12.93 -8.15
N ILE A 274 2.46 13.23 -9.06
CA ILE A 274 3.22 14.49 -9.08
C ILE A 274 2.33 15.69 -9.41
N GLU A 275 1.37 15.54 -10.34
CA GLU A 275 0.42 16.61 -10.68
C GLU A 275 -0.56 16.92 -9.55
N GLU A 276 -1.10 15.90 -8.86
CA GLU A 276 -1.98 16.11 -7.71
C GLU A 276 -1.24 16.78 -6.54
N SER A 277 -0.01 16.32 -6.23
CA SER A 277 0.84 16.94 -5.21
C SER A 277 1.13 18.43 -5.50
N ARG A 278 1.32 18.80 -6.78
CA ARG A 278 1.47 20.21 -7.20
C ARG A 278 0.17 21.02 -7.05
N LYS A 279 -0.98 20.42 -7.36
CA LYS A 279 -2.30 21.07 -7.21
C LYS A 279 -2.63 21.32 -5.74
N GLU A 280 -2.22 20.44 -4.83
CA GLU A 280 -2.40 20.67 -3.39
C GLU A 280 -1.44 21.73 -2.84
N ALA A 281 -0.16 21.73 -3.23
CA ALA A 281 0.81 22.74 -2.80
C ALA A 281 0.40 24.17 -3.17
N THR A 282 -0.16 24.36 -4.37
CA THR A 282 -0.68 25.66 -4.84
C THR A 282 -1.93 26.12 -4.09
N LYS A 283 -2.71 25.21 -3.51
CA LYS A 283 -3.89 25.51 -2.69
C LYS A 283 -3.56 25.95 -1.26
N VAL A 284 -2.36 25.60 -0.77
CA VAL A 284 -1.88 26.01 0.56
C VAL A 284 -1.35 27.45 0.55
N GLU A 285 -0.72 27.88 -0.56
CA GLU A 285 -0.20 29.26 -0.67
C GLU A 285 -1.32 30.31 -0.70
N ASP A 286 -2.50 29.98 -1.24
CA ASP A 286 -3.61 30.94 -1.37
C ASP A 286 -4.38 31.16 -0.04
N LYS A 287 -4.18 30.30 0.98
CA LYS A 287 -4.81 30.45 2.30
C LYS A 287 -3.92 31.16 3.33
N GLY A 288 -2.66 31.42 3.02
CA GLY A 288 -1.68 31.99 3.95
C GLY A 288 -1.75 33.51 4.17
N ASN A 289 -2.56 34.24 3.39
CA ASN A 289 -2.53 35.71 3.36
C ASN A 289 -3.70 36.41 4.06
N GLY A 290 -4.54 35.69 4.82
CA GLY A 290 -5.83 36.20 5.29
C GLY A 290 -6.06 36.33 6.81
N VAL A 291 -5.11 35.98 7.68
CA VAL A 291 -5.38 35.94 9.14
C VAL A 291 -4.19 36.46 9.94
N LYS A 292 -4.11 37.77 10.18
CA LYS A 292 -3.11 38.37 11.08
C LYS A 292 -3.56 39.56 11.93
N GLU A 293 -4.86 39.85 12.07
CA GLU A 293 -5.30 41.09 12.76
C GLU A 293 -6.01 40.93 14.13
N ASP A 294 -6.39 39.74 14.61
CA ASP A 294 -7.28 39.66 15.79
C ASP A 294 -6.71 38.96 17.06
N ALA A 295 -5.40 38.72 17.16
CA ALA A 295 -4.83 37.94 18.27
C ALA A 295 -4.28 38.76 19.47
N ASP A 296 -4.25 40.10 19.39
CA ASP A 296 -3.57 40.93 20.41
C ASP A 296 -4.49 41.49 21.52
N GLU A 297 -5.80 41.17 21.55
CA GLU A 297 -6.73 41.76 22.53
C GLU A 297 -7.11 40.83 23.70
N GLU A 298 -6.84 39.52 23.64
CA GLU A 298 -7.29 38.56 24.67
C GLU A 298 -6.25 38.30 25.80
N GLU A 299 -4.97 38.67 25.63
CA GLU A 299 -3.95 38.43 26.67
C GLU A 299 -3.88 39.52 27.75
N LYS A 300 -4.65 40.61 27.64
CA LYS A 300 -4.59 41.72 28.61
C LYS A 300 -5.52 41.56 29.82
N GLU A 301 -6.52 40.68 29.77
CA GLU A 301 -7.48 40.51 30.88
C GLU A 301 -7.07 39.46 31.94
N LYS A 302 -6.04 38.64 31.70
CA LYS A 302 -5.63 37.60 32.68
C LYS A 302 -4.60 38.06 33.71
N ALA A 303 -4.08 39.29 33.63
CA ALA A 303 -3.02 39.77 34.51
C ALA A 303 -3.50 40.46 35.81
N GLU A 304 -4.79 40.79 35.97
CA GLU A 304 -5.27 41.58 37.11
C GLU A 304 -5.95 40.77 38.24
N GLY A 305 -6.04 39.44 38.13
CA GLY A 305 -6.89 38.63 39.02
C GLY A 305 -6.27 38.07 40.31
N TYR A 306 -4.97 38.28 40.58
CA TYR A 306 -4.29 37.55 41.67
C TYR A 306 -3.57 38.46 42.67
N SER A 307 -4.33 39.27 43.42
CA SER A 307 -3.84 39.82 44.69
C SER A 307 -5.00 39.97 45.69
N GLY A 308 -5.01 39.14 46.74
CA GLY A 308 -5.97 39.32 47.84
C GLY A 308 -6.26 38.08 48.66
N ALA A 309 -5.30 37.61 49.46
CA ALA A 309 -5.58 36.88 50.70
C ALA A 309 -4.33 36.87 51.60
N THR A 310 -4.32 37.76 52.59
CA THR A 310 -3.52 37.70 53.82
C THR A 310 -4.45 37.99 54.98
#